data_AF-A0A357M1A5-F1
#
_entry.id   AF-A0A357M1A5-F1
#
_cell.length_a   1.000
_cell.length_b   1.000
_cell.length_c   1.000
_cell.angle_alpha   90.00
_cell.angle_beta   90.00
_cell.angle_gamma   90.00
#
_symmetry.space_group_name_H-M   'P 1'
#
loop_
_entity.id
_entity.type
_entity.pdbx_description
1 polymer ?
#
loop_
_entity_poly.entity_id
_entity_poly.type
_entity_poly.pdbx_seq_one_letter_code
_entity_poly.pdbx_strand_id
1 'polypeptide(L)'
;YFFFWGGGGAFMLLFGLFITKKLIQPLMKLQQELKKVKERHFSDVKLIKAGGEIGAVAKSVYDMAGELNRFNHVQKQFFQNASHELKTPLMSISGYAEGIKDGIFEGEGIDKGLDIIMSESSRLKNLVTEMTLLA
;
A
#
# COMPACT_ATOMS: atom_id res chain seq x y z
N TYR A 1 32.81 -31.94 -46.84
CA TYR A 1 32.99 -30.79 -45.92
C TYR A 1 31.79 -29.83 -45.85
N PHE A 2 30.82 -29.85 -46.78
CA PHE A 2 29.65 -28.94 -46.73
C PHE A 2 28.55 -29.35 -45.72
N PHE A 3 28.40 -30.65 -45.43
CA PHE A 3 27.33 -31.16 -44.56
C PHE A 3 27.52 -30.86 -43.06
N PHE A 4 28.76 -30.59 -42.62
CA PHE A 4 29.08 -30.29 -41.22
C PHE A 4 28.66 -28.87 -40.79
N TRP A 5 28.59 -27.92 -41.73
CA TRP A 5 28.18 -26.54 -41.47
C TRP A 5 26.66 -26.38 -41.26
N GLY A 6 25.84 -27.22 -41.91
CA GLY A 6 24.37 -27.18 -41.79
C GLY A 6 23.86 -27.59 -40.39
N GLY A 7 24.48 -28.60 -39.78
CA GLY A 7 24.10 -29.08 -38.44
C GLY A 7 24.41 -28.08 -37.32
N GLY A 8 25.54 -27.37 -37.42
CA GLY A 8 25.91 -26.33 -36.46
C GLY A 8 24.94 -25.15 -36.44
N GLY A 9 24.47 -24.71 -37.62
CA GLY A 9 23.48 -23.64 -37.74
C GLY A 9 22.14 -24.00 -37.10
N ALA A 10 21.64 -25.21 -37.36
CA ALA A 10 20.41 -25.71 -36.75
C ALA A 10 20.53 -25.82 -35.20
N PHE A 11 21.68 -26.29 -34.71
CA PHE A 11 21.95 -26.36 -33.28
C PHE A 11 21.98 -24.97 -32.63
N MET A 12 22.65 -23.99 -33.23
CA MET A 12 22.68 -22.62 -32.70
C MET A 12 21.27 -22.01 -32.64
N LEU A 13 20.43 -22.23 -33.65
CA LEU A 13 19.05 -21.75 -33.64
C LEU A 13 18.23 -22.40 -32.53
N LEU A 14 18.31 -23.72 -32.37
CA LEU A 14 17.62 -24.44 -31.30
C LEU A 14 18.11 -23.99 -29.91
N PHE A 15 19.41 -23.79 -29.76
CA PHE A 15 20.00 -23.31 -28.51
C PHE A 15 19.58 -21.87 -28.19
N GLY A 16 19.54 -20.98 -29.19
CA GLY A 16 19.03 -19.62 -29.04
C GLY A 16 17.56 -19.59 -28.60
N LEU A 17 16.72 -20.44 -29.20
CA LEU A 17 15.33 -20.59 -28.80
C LEU A 17 15.20 -21.15 -27.38
N PHE A 18 16.08 -22.08 -26.99
CA PHE A 18 16.11 -22.63 -25.64
C PHE A 18 16.45 -21.57 -24.59
N ILE A 19 17.53 -20.81 -24.79
CA ILE A 19 17.94 -19.70 -23.89
C ILE A 19 16.83 -18.66 -23.80
N THR A 20 16.23 -18.30 -24.94
CA THR A 20 15.14 -17.32 -24.97
C THR A 20 13.96 -17.76 -24.12
N LYS A 21 13.52 -19.01 -24.25
CA LYS A 21 12.37 -19.54 -23.51
C LYS A 21 12.66 -19.83 -22.04
N LYS A 22 13.86 -20.29 -21.69
CA LYS A 22 14.21 -20.66 -20.31
C LYS A 22 14.75 -19.52 -19.45
N LEU A 23 15.37 -18.50 -20.04
CA LEU A 23 16.03 -17.42 -19.30
C LEU A 23 15.46 -16.03 -19.65
N ILE A 24 15.49 -15.65 -20.92
CA ILE A 24 15.19 -14.26 -21.34
C ILE A 24 13.71 -13.92 -21.10
N GLN A 25 12.78 -14.76 -21.56
CA GLN A 25 11.34 -14.49 -21.42
C GLN A 25 10.89 -14.42 -19.95
N PRO A 26 11.27 -15.35 -19.05
CA PRO A 26 10.97 -15.21 -17.63
C PRO A 26 11.54 -13.94 -17.00
N LEU A 27 12.77 -13.55 -17.36
CA LEU A 27 13.40 -12.34 -16.82
C LEU A 27 12.68 -11.06 -17.26
N MET A 28 12.27 -10.99 -18.53
CA MET A 28 11.47 -9.86 -19.05
C MET A 28 10.10 -9.78 -18.34
N LYS A 29 9.45 -10.92 -18.10
CA LYS A 29 8.21 -10.95 -17.31
C LYS A 29 8.45 -10.48 -15.88
N LEU A 30 9.55 -10.91 -15.25
CA LEU A 30 9.89 -10.50 -13.89
C LEU A 30 10.12 -9.00 -13.79
N GLN A 31 10.78 -8.42 -14.78
CA GLN A 31 10.93 -6.97 -14.89
C GLN A 31 9.57 -6.25 -14.99
N GLN A 32 8.62 -6.80 -15.78
CA GLN A 32 7.28 -6.23 -15.90
C GLN A 32 6.51 -6.29 -14.57
N GLU A 33 6.60 -7.41 -13.85
CA GLU A 33 5.96 -7.55 -12.53
C GLU A 33 6.60 -6.63 -11.49
N LEU A 34 7.93 -6.46 -11.49
CA LEU A 34 8.61 -5.48 -10.64
C LEU A 34 8.19 -4.04 -10.94
N LYS A 35 7.89 -3.71 -12.20
CA LYS A 35 7.36 -2.39 -12.55
C LYS A 35 6.03 -2.11 -11.86
N LYS A 36 5.15 -3.12 -11.72
CA LYS A 36 3.89 -2.98 -10.96
C LYS A 36 4.15 -2.73 -9.48
N VAL A 37 5.13 -3.40 -8.88
CA VAL A 37 5.56 -3.14 -7.49
C VAL A 37 6.02 -1.69 -7.34
N LYS A 38 6.84 -1.18 -8.27
CA LYS A 38 7.28 0.23 -8.28
C LYS A 38 6.10 1.20 -8.35
N GLU A 39 5.08 0.87 -9.13
CA GLU A 39 3.86 1.67 -9.31
C GLU A 39 2.82 1.45 -8.19
N ARG A 40 3.15 0.64 -7.16
CA ARG A 40 2.26 0.27 -6.05
C ARG A 40 1.03 -0.54 -6.46
N HIS A 41 1.04 -1.14 -7.64
CA HIS A 41 0.03 -2.09 -8.13
C HIS A 41 0.31 -3.50 -7.59
N PHE A 42 0.41 -3.63 -6.26
CA PHE A 42 0.85 -4.86 -5.60
C PHE A 42 -0.09 -6.05 -5.82
N SER A 43 -1.41 -5.80 -5.85
CA SER A 43 -2.44 -6.83 -6.10
C SER A 43 -2.37 -7.45 -7.49
N ASP A 44 -1.77 -6.74 -8.45
CA ASP A 44 -1.75 -7.11 -9.86
C ASP A 44 -0.51 -7.94 -10.23
N VAL A 45 0.39 -8.13 -9.26
CA VAL A 45 1.61 -8.92 -9.41
C VAL A 45 1.27 -10.40 -9.57
N LYS A 46 1.82 -11.04 -10.60
CA LYS A 46 1.55 -12.44 -10.93
C LYS A 46 2.78 -13.31 -10.68
N LEU A 47 2.56 -14.52 -10.17
CA LEU A 47 3.62 -15.52 -10.03
C LEU A 47 4.11 -15.99 -11.40
N ILE A 48 5.41 -15.81 -11.64
CA ILE A 48 6.06 -16.22 -12.89
C ILE A 48 6.57 -17.65 -12.73
N LYS A 49 6.14 -18.53 -13.62
CA LYS A 49 6.65 -19.91 -13.69
C LYS A 49 8.02 -19.91 -14.34
N ALA A 50 9.07 -20.09 -13.53
CA ALA A 50 10.44 -20.30 -13.96
C ALA A 50 11.09 -21.39 -13.11
N GLY A 51 12.10 -22.07 -13.66
CA GLY A 51 12.91 -23.04 -12.92
C GLY A 51 14.15 -22.40 -12.30
N GLY A 52 14.83 -23.14 -11.42
CA GLY A 52 16.08 -22.72 -10.81
C GLY A 52 15.97 -21.42 -10.02
N GLU A 53 17.04 -20.64 -10.05
CA GLU A 53 17.22 -19.41 -9.30
C GLU A 53 16.24 -18.32 -9.76
N ILE A 54 15.92 -18.24 -11.06
CA ILE A 54 14.92 -17.29 -11.58
C ILE A 54 13.54 -17.59 -10.96
N GLY A 55 13.19 -18.87 -10.84
CA GLY A 55 11.95 -19.29 -10.18
C GLY A 55 11.90 -18.90 -8.71
N ALA A 56 13.02 -19.08 -8.00
CA ALA A 56 13.13 -18.67 -6.60
C ALA A 56 12.95 -17.16 -6.42
N VAL A 57 13.63 -16.35 -7.24
CA VAL A 57 13.49 -14.89 -7.21
C VAL A 57 12.07 -14.46 -7.59
N ALA A 58 11.47 -15.06 -8.62
CA ALA A 58 10.10 -14.78 -9.02
C ALA A 58 9.09 -15.05 -7.89
N LYS A 59 9.30 -16.13 -7.13
CA LYS A 59 8.50 -16.43 -5.94
C LYS A 59 8.69 -15.37 -4.86
N SER A 60 9.93 -15.01 -4.53
CA SER A 60 10.20 -13.97 -3.53
C SER A 60 9.59 -12.62 -3.89
N VAL A 61 9.61 -12.22 -5.17
CA VAL A 61 8.95 -10.98 -5.64
C VAL A 61 7.44 -11.06 -5.50
N TYR A 62 6.84 -12.22 -5.82
CA TYR A 62 5.40 -12.42 -5.67
C TYR A 62 4.97 -12.35 -4.19
N ASP A 63 5.69 -13.04 -3.31
CA ASP A 63 5.40 -13.05 -1.87
C ASP A 63 5.56 -11.63 -1.28
N MET A 64 6.63 -10.93 -1.64
CA MET A 64 6.88 -9.53 -1.26
C MET A 64 5.75 -8.60 -1.71
N ALA A 65 5.25 -8.75 -2.94
CA ALA A 65 4.12 -7.96 -3.41
C ALA A 65 2.86 -8.24 -2.59
N GLY A 66 2.62 -9.50 -2.20
CA GLY A 66 1.53 -9.86 -1.30
C GLY A 66 1.63 -9.19 0.07
N GLU A 67 2.82 -9.20 0.68
CA GLU A 67 3.08 -8.52 1.97
C GLU A 67 2.91 -7.01 1.86
N LEU A 68 3.45 -6.38 0.81
CA LEU A 68 3.29 -4.95 0.56
C LEU A 68 1.82 -4.57 0.35
N ASN A 69 1.05 -5.40 -0.35
CA ASN A 69 -0.39 -5.18 -0.53
C ASN A 69 -1.13 -5.22 0.81
N ARG A 70 -0.83 -6.21 1.66
CA ARG A 70 -1.43 -6.34 2.99
C ARG A 70 -1.06 -5.15 3.87
N PHE A 71 0.21 -4.75 3.89
CA PHE A 71 0.68 -3.58 4.63
C PHE A 71 -0.02 -2.30 4.15
N ASN A 72 -0.13 -2.10 2.83
CA ASN A 72 -0.84 -0.96 2.26
C ASN A 72 -2.31 -0.89 2.69
N HIS A 73 -2.99 -2.04 2.72
CA HIS A 73 -4.38 -2.12 3.15
C HIS A 73 -4.56 -1.76 4.63
N VAL A 74 -3.73 -2.33 5.50
CA VAL A 74 -3.74 -2.01 6.95
C VAL A 74 -3.46 -0.53 7.17
N GLN A 75 -2.45 0.02 6.49
CA GLN A 75 -2.13 1.44 6.57
C GLN A 75 -3.31 2.33 6.15
N LYS A 76 -3.97 2.02 5.02
CA LYS A 76 -5.15 2.78 4.56
C LYS A 76 -6.29 2.71 5.57
N GLN A 77 -6.57 1.52 6.11
CA GLN A 77 -7.61 1.32 7.10
C GLN A 77 -7.31 2.11 8.39
N PHE A 78 -6.06 2.12 8.83
CA PHE A 78 -5.63 2.94 9.97
C PHE A 78 -5.92 4.42 9.73
N PHE A 79 -5.48 4.99 8.61
CA PHE A 79 -5.72 6.40 8.30
C PHE A 79 -7.21 6.74 8.17
N GLN A 80 -8.01 5.84 7.57
CA GLN A 80 -9.44 6.02 7.46
C GLN A 80 -10.10 6.04 8.85
N ASN A 81 -9.78 5.08 9.71
CA ASN A 81 -10.33 5.00 11.07
C ASN A 81 -9.93 6.21 11.90
N ALA A 82 -8.64 6.58 11.88
CA ALA A 82 -8.13 7.77 12.54
C ALA A 82 -8.88 9.03 12.07
N SER A 83 -9.06 9.19 10.75
CA SER A 83 -9.79 10.35 10.19
C SER A 83 -11.25 10.41 10.69
N HIS A 84 -11.94 9.27 10.76
CA HIS A 84 -13.31 9.21 11.27
C HIS A 84 -13.39 9.56 12.76
N GLU A 85 -12.51 8.99 13.57
CA GLU A 85 -12.52 9.18 15.03
C GLU A 85 -12.14 10.60 15.45
N LEU A 86 -11.27 11.26 14.68
CA LEU A 86 -10.89 12.67 14.87
C LEU A 86 -11.97 13.64 14.35
N LYS A 87 -12.71 13.28 13.30
CA LYS A 87 -13.73 14.16 12.70
C LYS A 87 -14.86 14.49 13.67
N THR A 88 -15.39 13.50 14.39
CA THR A 88 -16.49 13.69 15.35
C THR A 88 -16.19 14.73 16.45
N PRO A 89 -15.11 14.59 17.24
CA PRO A 89 -14.78 15.53 18.31
C PRO A 89 -14.44 16.91 17.74
N LEU A 90 -13.77 16.97 16.58
CA LEU A 90 -13.48 18.23 15.91
C LEU A 90 -14.76 18.97 15.47
N MET A 91 -15.73 18.27 14.87
CA MET A 91 -17.02 18.86 14.50
C MET A 91 -17.78 19.37 15.72
N SER A 92 -17.73 18.63 16.84
CA SER A 92 -18.34 19.06 18.10
C SER A 92 -17.70 20.36 18.60
N ILE A 93 -16.37 20.39 18.72
CA ILE A 93 -15.62 21.59 19.14
C ILE A 93 -15.98 22.79 18.25
N SER A 94 -15.95 22.61 16.93
CA SER A 94 -16.28 23.68 15.98
C SER A 94 -17.73 24.15 16.13
N GLY A 95 -18.70 23.24 16.24
CA GLY A 95 -20.12 23.59 16.35
C GLY A 95 -20.46 24.33 17.64
N TYR A 96 -19.90 23.89 18.79
CA TYR A 96 -20.09 24.61 20.05
C TYR A 96 -19.37 25.96 20.05
N ALA A 97 -18.15 26.04 19.50
CA ALA A 97 -17.43 27.30 19.41
C ALA A 97 -18.14 28.32 18.49
N GLU A 98 -18.68 27.86 17.35
CA GLU A 98 -19.48 28.68 16.43
C GLU A 98 -20.76 29.16 17.10
N GLY A 99 -21.51 28.27 17.75
CA GLY A 99 -22.73 28.67 18.45
C GLY A 99 -22.49 29.66 19.59
N ILE A 100 -21.36 29.56 20.30
CA ILE A 100 -21.01 30.54 21.35
C ILE A 100 -20.67 31.88 20.70
N LYS A 101 -19.85 31.86 19.64
CA LYS A 101 -19.41 33.06 18.92
C LYS A 101 -20.59 33.81 18.29
N ASP A 102 -21.56 33.09 17.75
CA ASP A 102 -22.72 33.65 17.06
C ASP A 102 -23.85 34.04 18.03
N GLY A 103 -23.64 33.88 19.34
CA GLY A 103 -24.62 34.22 20.37
C GLY A 103 -25.83 33.28 20.42
N ILE A 104 -25.72 32.08 19.84
CA ILE A 104 -26.78 31.06 19.89
C ILE A 104 -26.88 30.46 21.30
N PHE A 105 -25.75 30.32 22.00
CA PHE A 105 -25.73 29.90 23.41
C PHE A 105 -25.70 31.13 24.34
N GLU A 106 -26.58 31.15 25.34
CA GLU A 106 -26.71 32.23 26.32
C GLU A 106 -26.69 31.70 27.76
N GLY A 107 -26.26 32.53 28.71
CA GLY A 107 -26.23 32.19 30.14
C GLY A 107 -25.47 30.88 30.42
N GLU A 108 -26.10 29.97 31.15
CA GLU A 108 -25.54 28.63 31.45
C GLU A 108 -25.25 27.78 30.20
N GLY A 109 -25.83 28.12 29.04
CA GLY A 109 -25.56 27.44 27.77
C GLY A 109 -24.13 27.64 27.28
N ILE A 110 -23.51 28.80 27.59
CA ILE A 110 -22.11 29.09 27.23
C ILE A 110 -21.18 28.18 28.02
N ASP A 111 -21.37 28.10 29.34
CA ASP A 111 -20.53 27.27 30.22
C ASP A 111 -20.62 25.79 29.82
N LYS A 112 -21.82 25.28 29.52
CA LYS A 112 -22.00 23.91 28.99
C LYS A 112 -21.28 23.71 27.65
N GLY A 113 -21.34 24.68 26.74
CA GLY A 113 -20.64 24.60 25.46
C GLY A 113 -19.11 24.56 25.63
N LEU A 114 -18.57 25.37 26.55
CA LEU A 114 -17.15 25.37 26.91
C LEU A 114 -16.72 24.04 27.53
N ASP A 115 -17.54 23.45 28.41
CA ASP A 115 -17.27 22.13 29.00
C ASP A 115 -17.20 21.03 27.93
N ILE A 116 -18.11 21.05 26.94
CA ILE A 116 -18.06 20.10 25.82
C ILE A 116 -16.80 20.30 24.98
N ILE A 117 -16.44 21.54 24.65
CA ILE A 117 -15.19 21.86 23.92
C ILE A 117 -13.97 21.30 24.67
N MET A 118 -13.89 21.50 25.98
CA MET A 118 -12.79 21.00 26.80
C MET A 118 -12.74 19.47 26.81
N SER A 119 -13.89 18.81 26.99
CA SER A 119 -14.01 17.35 26.96
C SER A 119 -13.54 16.76 25.63
N GLU A 120 -14.04 17.30 24.51
CA GLU A 120 -13.68 16.81 23.17
C GLU A 120 -12.22 17.12 22.81
N SER A 121 -11.67 18.23 23.30
CA SER A 121 -10.25 18.55 23.15
C SER A 121 -9.38 17.55 23.91
N SER A 122 -9.81 17.13 25.11
CA SER A 122 -9.14 16.07 25.87
C SER A 122 -9.25 14.72 25.16
N ARG A 123 -10.40 14.40 24.57
CA ARG A 123 -10.60 13.19 23.76
C ARG A 123 -9.67 13.18 22.55
N LEU A 124 -9.55 14.28 21.81
CA LEU A 124 -8.60 14.43 20.70
C LEU A 124 -7.16 14.21 21.15
N LYS A 125 -6.76 14.80 22.28
CA LYS A 125 -5.42 14.60 22.85
C LYS A 125 -5.14 13.12 23.14
N ASN A 126 -6.11 12.41 23.72
CA ASN A 126 -5.95 10.98 24.01
C ASN A 126 -5.84 10.15 22.72
N LEU A 127 -6.68 10.40 21.72
CA LEU A 127 -6.59 9.74 20.41
C LEU A 127 -5.21 9.95 19.75
N VAL A 128 -4.71 11.18 19.75
CA VAL A 128 -3.37 11.48 19.21
C VAL A 128 -2.28 10.77 20.01
N THR A 129 -2.42 10.71 21.34
CA THR A 129 -1.46 10.01 22.22
C THR A 129 -1.43 8.51 21.93
N GLU A 130 -2.60 7.88 21.78
CA GLU A 130 -2.72 6.47 21.39
C GLU A 130 -2.06 6.20 20.04
N MET A 131 -2.25 7.08 19.05
CA MET A 131 -1.59 6.97 17.75
C MET A 131 -0.07 7.07 17.86
N THR A 132 0.47 7.96 18.70
CA THR A 132 1.93 8.11 18.89
C THR A 132 2.57 6.98 19.71
N LEU A 133 1.82 6.32 20.60
CA LEU A 133 2.32 5.16 21.35
C LEU A 133 2.36 3.87 20.51
N LEU A 134 1.53 3.82 19.46
CA LEU A 134 1.46 2.69 18.52
C LEU A 134 2.37 2.86 17.29
N ALA A 135 2.94 4.05 17.08
CA ALA A 135 3.84 4.38 15.97
C ALA A 135 5.31 4.13 16.32
#